data_AF-A0A1V6S5V2-F1
#
_entry.id   AF-A0A1V6S5V2-F1
#
_cell.length_a   1.000
_cell.length_b   1.000
_cell.length_c   1.000
_cell.angle_alpha   90.00
_cell.angle_beta   90.00
_cell.angle_gamma   90.00
#
_symmetry.space_group_name_H-M   'P 1'
#
loop_
_entity.id
_entity.type
_entity.pdbx_description
1 polymer ?
#
loop_
_entity_poly.entity_id
_entity_poly.type
_entity_poly.pdbx_seq_one_letter_code
_entity_poly.pdbx_strand_id
1 'polypeptide(L)'
;MRFLALSVLAQAISVSGAVASINKGSVSYPVTPVNTITVTATATTTSLSYSTTSASPTGDAGDGTKIHVSSGCISINGVGRCKSDEGAYNIARVEGQKYSTAVIYSAFDSKNNAEWVVPTCILYARWPSSYGDLDFVRNRLMNRHNNYDQPCEMNERTDLLVPNPYYDYDNKHQ
;
A
#
# COMPACT_ATOMS: atom_id res chain seq x y z
N MET A 1 26.85 -9.14 -66.05
CA MET A 1 27.99 -8.54 -65.30
C MET A 1 27.42 -7.52 -64.31
N ARG A 2 28.11 -7.39 -63.17
CA ARG A 2 27.84 -6.55 -61.99
C ARG A 2 27.31 -5.14 -62.27
N PHE A 3 26.47 -4.61 -61.36
CA PHE A 3 26.65 -3.40 -60.51
C PHE A 3 25.46 -3.42 -59.50
N LEU A 4 25.59 -3.63 -58.17
CA LEU A 4 26.04 -2.69 -57.10
C LEU A 4 25.44 -1.28 -57.32
N ALA A 5 24.73 -0.60 -56.43
CA ALA A 5 24.78 -0.56 -54.97
C ALA A 5 23.72 0.45 -54.43
N LEU A 6 23.32 0.27 -53.15
CA LEU A 6 23.02 1.25 -52.08
C LEU A 6 22.01 2.42 -52.33
N SER A 7 20.91 2.49 -51.55
CA SER A 7 20.74 3.26 -50.27
C SER A 7 20.56 4.78 -50.52
N VAL A 8 19.58 5.52 -49.96
CA VAL A 8 19.46 5.92 -48.55
C VAL A 8 18.06 6.52 -48.26
N LEU A 9 17.51 6.12 -47.12
CA LEU A 9 16.73 6.83 -46.09
C LEU A 9 16.21 8.28 -46.32
N ALA A 10 14.94 8.50 -45.97
CA ALA A 10 14.51 9.68 -45.21
C ALA A 10 13.16 9.40 -44.50
N GLN A 11 13.17 9.26 -43.18
CA GLN A 11 11.98 9.47 -42.36
C GLN A 11 12.15 10.81 -41.64
N ALA A 12 11.24 11.74 -41.93
CA ALA A 12 11.13 13.00 -41.24
C ALA A 12 9.93 12.90 -40.28
N ILE A 13 10.18 13.00 -38.97
CA ILE A 13 9.17 13.47 -38.03
C ILE A 13 9.88 14.48 -37.12
N SER A 14 9.54 15.74 -37.33
CA SER A 14 9.88 16.86 -36.47
C SER A 14 9.10 16.78 -35.17
N VAL A 15 9.76 16.97 -34.03
CA VAL A 15 9.09 17.49 -32.84
C VAL A 15 9.97 18.60 -32.27
N SER A 16 9.50 19.83 -32.46
CA SER A 16 9.95 21.02 -31.77
C SER A 16 9.47 20.97 -30.32
N GLY A 17 10.39 21.12 -29.38
CA GLY A 17 10.07 21.17 -27.96
C GLY A 17 11.29 21.60 -27.17
N ALA A 18 11.65 22.87 -27.31
CA ALA A 18 12.65 23.50 -26.46
C ALA A 18 12.07 23.75 -25.07
N VAL A 19 12.74 23.25 -24.03
CA VAL A 19 12.73 23.88 -22.71
C VAL A 19 14.16 23.85 -22.18
N ALA A 20 14.78 25.02 -22.21
CA ALA A 20 16.04 25.28 -21.56
C ALA A 20 15.79 25.47 -20.05
N SER A 21 16.63 24.84 -19.22
CA SER A 21 17.05 25.46 -17.97
C SER A 21 18.43 24.93 -17.56
N ILE A 22 19.21 25.88 -17.06
CA ILE A 22 20.66 25.91 -16.95
C ILE A 22 20.97 25.88 -15.44
N ASN A 23 21.80 24.94 -14.96
CA ASN A 23 23.04 25.30 -14.25
C ASN A 23 23.81 24.10 -13.67
N LYS A 24 25.09 24.10 -14.05
CA LYS A 24 26.31 23.86 -13.26
C LYS A 24 26.46 22.55 -12.50
N GLY A 25 27.16 21.64 -13.17
CA GLY A 25 28.48 21.20 -12.69
C GLY A 25 28.48 19.78 -12.14
N SER A 26 28.84 18.81 -12.99
CA SER A 26 29.51 17.57 -12.58
C SER A 26 30.07 16.82 -13.78
N VAL A 27 31.33 16.43 -13.62
CA VAL A 27 32.24 15.58 -14.41
C VAL A 27 31.59 14.61 -15.41
N SER A 28 32.06 14.66 -16.66
CA SER A 28 31.67 13.78 -17.77
C SER A 28 32.53 12.50 -17.80
N TYR A 29 31.90 11.34 -17.62
CA TYR A 29 32.42 10.05 -18.09
C TYR A 29 31.51 9.52 -19.22
N PRO A 30 32.04 8.90 -20.28
CA PRO A 30 31.21 8.32 -21.33
C PRO A 30 30.50 7.06 -20.82
N VAL A 31 29.20 7.15 -20.58
CA VAL A 31 28.33 6.00 -20.29
C VAL A 31 27.66 5.57 -21.59
N THR A 32 27.84 4.31 -21.98
CA THR A 32 27.15 3.70 -23.13
C THR A 32 25.63 3.64 -22.88
N PRO A 33 24.80 3.73 -23.94
CA PRO A 33 23.34 3.72 -23.77
C PRO A 33 22.86 2.35 -23.29
N VAL A 34 22.29 2.33 -22.08
CA VAL A 34 21.47 1.23 -21.58
C VAL A 34 20.10 1.33 -22.26
N ASN A 35 19.69 0.27 -22.96
CA ASN A 35 18.32 0.12 -23.46
C ASN A 35 17.35 0.19 -22.28
N THR A 36 16.60 1.29 -22.18
CA THR A 36 15.53 1.45 -21.20
C THR A 36 14.31 0.69 -21.72
N ILE A 37 13.93 -0.40 -21.06
CA ILE A 37 12.65 -1.06 -21.28
C ILE A 37 11.60 -0.17 -20.62
N THR A 38 10.82 0.54 -21.42
CA THR A 38 9.66 1.28 -20.93
C THR A 38 8.57 0.27 -20.53
N VAL A 39 8.49 -0.05 -19.24
CA VAL A 39 7.31 -0.71 -18.68
C VAL A 39 6.27 0.38 -18.45
N THR A 40 5.24 0.40 -19.29
CA THR A 40 4.05 1.25 -19.09
C THR A 40 3.30 0.74 -17.86
N ALA A 41 3.66 1.23 -16.68
CA ALA A 41 2.87 1.04 -15.48
C ALA A 41 1.68 2.02 -15.56
N THR A 42 0.52 1.51 -15.98
CA THR A 42 -0.75 2.22 -15.87
C THR A 42 -1.08 2.37 -14.39
N ALA A 43 -0.70 3.50 -13.79
CA ALA A 43 -1.09 3.85 -12.44
C ALA A 43 -2.57 4.24 -12.43
N THR A 44 -3.45 3.27 -12.17
CA THR A 44 -4.85 3.54 -11.87
C THR A 44 -4.92 4.12 -10.45
N THR A 45 -4.86 5.45 -10.32
CA THR A 45 -5.14 6.15 -9.06
C THR A 45 -6.64 6.09 -8.79
N THR A 46 -7.10 5.01 -8.18
CA THR A 46 -8.43 4.93 -7.59
C THR A 46 -8.39 5.73 -6.28
N SER A 47 -8.86 6.97 -6.30
CA SER A 47 -9.03 7.77 -5.09
C SER A 47 -10.13 7.15 -4.23
N LEU A 48 -9.75 6.41 -3.18
CA LEU A 48 -10.66 5.93 -2.16
C LEU A 48 -10.95 7.06 -1.18
N SER A 49 -12.15 7.62 -1.26
CA SER A 49 -12.67 8.56 -0.28
C SER A 49 -13.18 7.77 0.94
N TYR A 50 -12.44 7.83 2.05
CA TYR A 50 -12.80 7.21 3.32
C TYR A 50 -13.67 8.17 4.15
N SER A 51 -14.91 7.78 4.46
CA SER A 51 -15.73 8.45 5.48
C SER A 51 -15.37 7.90 6.86
N THR A 52 -14.91 8.77 7.75
CA THR A 52 -14.62 8.45 9.15
C THR A 52 -15.88 8.53 10.00
N THR A 53 -16.70 7.48 10.00
CA THR A 53 -17.70 7.28 11.06
C THR A 53 -17.12 6.38 12.15
N SER A 54 -16.69 7.00 13.25
CA SER A 54 -16.32 6.30 14.48
C SER A 54 -17.58 5.74 15.15
N ALA A 55 -17.86 4.46 14.93
CA ALA A 55 -18.82 3.71 15.74
C ALA A 55 -18.06 2.62 16.50
N SER A 56 -18.08 2.72 17.82
CA SER A 56 -17.62 1.68 18.74
C SER A 56 -18.59 0.49 18.69
N PRO A 57 -18.15 -0.77 18.50
CA PRO A 57 -19.10 -1.86 18.39
C PRO A 57 -18.99 -2.82 19.58
N THR A 58 -20.12 -3.01 20.25
CA THR A 58 -20.59 -4.29 20.80
C THR A 58 -21.25 -5.03 19.63
N GLY A 59 -20.62 -6.01 18.99
CA GLY A 59 -20.68 -7.38 19.49
C GLY A 59 -21.87 -8.15 18.92
N ASP A 60 -22.27 -7.95 17.65
CA ASP A 60 -23.19 -8.83 16.93
C ASP A 60 -22.89 -8.80 15.43
N ALA A 61 -22.93 -9.95 14.76
CA ALA A 61 -22.52 -10.18 13.37
C ALA A 61 -23.39 -9.45 12.29
N GLY A 62 -24.22 -8.50 12.70
CA GLY A 62 -24.99 -7.60 11.83
C GLY A 62 -24.19 -6.38 11.35
N ASP A 63 -23.23 -5.89 12.13
CA ASP A 63 -22.62 -4.56 11.92
C ASP A 63 -21.25 -4.58 11.23
N GLY A 64 -20.73 -5.76 10.90
CA GLY A 64 -19.42 -5.92 10.26
C GLY A 64 -18.50 -6.92 10.96
N THR A 65 -17.24 -6.91 10.53
CA THR A 65 -16.16 -7.71 11.11
C THR A 65 -15.22 -6.79 11.87
N LYS A 66 -14.94 -7.09 13.14
CA LYS A 66 -13.94 -6.34 13.89
C LYS A 66 -12.57 -6.96 13.74
N ILE A 67 -11.56 -6.13 13.56
CA ILE A 67 -10.16 -6.53 13.53
C ILE A 67 -9.49 -6.05 14.82
N HIS A 68 -9.03 -7.00 15.63
CA HIS A 68 -8.33 -6.78 16.89
C HIS A 68 -6.82 -6.79 16.65
N VAL A 69 -6.09 -5.79 17.14
CA VAL A 69 -4.62 -5.71 17.00
C VAL A 69 -3.98 -6.33 18.24
N SER A 70 -3.36 -7.51 18.10
CA SER A 70 -2.81 -8.23 19.26
C SER A 70 -1.46 -7.69 19.73
N SER A 71 -0.71 -7.01 18.86
CA SER A 71 0.63 -6.52 19.15
C SER A 71 1.03 -5.38 18.22
N GLY A 72 1.77 -4.41 18.78
CA GLY A 72 2.30 -3.28 18.02
C GLY A 72 1.20 -2.40 17.42
N CYS A 73 1.52 -1.77 16.30
CA CYS A 73 0.59 -0.95 15.53
C CYS A 73 0.57 -1.37 14.06
N ILE A 74 -0.61 -1.23 13.45
CA ILE A 74 -0.87 -1.45 12.03
C ILE A 74 -1.69 -0.29 11.47
N SER A 75 -1.84 -0.22 10.16
CA SER A 75 -2.77 0.71 9.52
C SER A 75 -3.80 -0.10 8.73
N ILE A 76 -5.08 0.09 9.03
CA ILE A 76 -6.20 -0.60 8.38
C ILE A 76 -6.95 0.44 7.57
N ASN A 77 -6.98 0.28 6.25
CA ASN A 77 -7.58 1.25 5.32
C ASN A 77 -7.07 2.68 5.55
N GLY A 78 -5.78 2.83 5.86
CA GLY A 78 -5.13 4.12 6.12
C GLY A 78 -5.29 4.64 7.56
N VAL A 79 -6.07 3.98 8.41
CA VAL A 79 -6.26 4.37 9.81
C VAL A 79 -5.32 3.58 10.72
N GLY A 80 -4.45 4.29 11.44
CA GLY A 80 -3.56 3.70 12.43
C GLY A 80 -4.34 3.06 13.59
N ARG A 81 -3.95 1.84 13.95
CA ARG A 81 -4.50 1.07 15.07
C ARG A 81 -3.39 0.34 15.83
N CYS A 82 -3.35 0.56 17.13
CA CYS A 82 -2.38 0.01 18.04
C CYS A 82 -3.03 -0.92 19.06
N LYS A 83 -2.24 -1.83 19.62
CA LYS A 83 -2.71 -2.75 20.67
C LYS A 83 -3.33 -2.01 21.88
N SER A 84 -2.80 -0.84 22.24
CA SER A 84 -3.31 -0.08 23.40
C SER A 84 -4.56 0.74 23.07
N ASP A 85 -4.96 0.84 21.80
CA ASP A 85 -6.17 1.58 21.45
C ASP A 85 -7.38 0.88 22.07
N GLU A 86 -8.35 1.67 22.51
CA GLU A 86 -9.60 1.13 23.01
C GLU A 86 -10.40 0.51 21.86
N GLY A 87 -10.51 -0.83 21.88
CA GLY A 87 -11.39 -1.60 21.01
C GLY A 87 -10.78 -1.98 19.66
N ALA A 88 -11.62 -2.58 18.84
CA ALA A 88 -11.24 -3.15 17.55
C ALA A 88 -11.67 -2.25 16.39
N TYR A 89 -11.01 -2.40 15.24
CA TYR A 89 -11.39 -1.68 14.03
C TYR A 89 -12.55 -2.39 13.33
N ASN A 90 -13.69 -1.73 13.18
CA ASN A 90 -14.84 -2.31 12.50
C ASN A 90 -14.76 -2.12 10.98
N ILE A 91 -14.83 -3.23 10.25
CA ILE A 91 -15.06 -3.25 8.81
C ILE A 91 -16.55 -3.51 8.61
N ALA A 92 -17.27 -2.46 8.27
CA ALA A 92 -18.71 -2.53 8.04
C ALA A 92 -19.05 -3.58 6.98
N ARG A 93 -20.12 -4.34 7.22
CA ARG A 93 -20.66 -5.24 6.22
C ARG A 93 -21.39 -4.43 5.15
N VAL A 94 -21.10 -4.73 3.89
CA VAL A 94 -21.84 -4.16 2.75
C VAL A 94 -22.91 -5.17 2.32
N GLU A 95 -24.16 -4.72 2.25
CA GLU A 95 -25.27 -5.57 1.83
C GLU A 95 -25.08 -6.07 0.38
N GLY A 96 -25.48 -7.32 0.13
CA GLY A 96 -25.32 -7.97 -1.17
C GLY A 96 -23.89 -8.40 -1.51
N GLN A 97 -22.88 -8.04 -0.71
CA GLN A 97 -21.51 -8.50 -0.91
C GLN A 97 -21.25 -9.83 -0.21
N LYS A 98 -20.59 -10.74 -0.93
CA LYS A 98 -20.18 -12.05 -0.42
C LYS A 98 -18.92 -11.96 0.45
N TYR A 99 -18.08 -10.96 0.21
CA TYR A 99 -16.80 -10.80 0.89
C TYR A 99 -16.64 -9.40 1.43
N SER A 100 -16.03 -9.31 2.60
CA SER A 100 -15.48 -8.06 3.14
C SER A 100 -13.99 -8.00 2.78
N THR A 101 -13.48 -6.78 2.64
CA THR A 101 -12.09 -6.53 2.27
C THR A 101 -11.49 -5.43 3.12
N ALA A 102 -10.17 -5.48 3.32
CA ALA A 102 -9.39 -4.40 3.91
C ALA A 102 -7.97 -4.40 3.34
N VAL A 103 -7.35 -3.22 3.31
CA VAL A 103 -5.92 -3.07 3.07
C VAL A 103 -5.26 -2.87 4.42
N ILE A 104 -4.37 -3.77 4.81
CA ILE A 104 -3.65 -3.71 6.07
C ILE A 104 -2.17 -3.47 5.77
N TYR A 105 -1.64 -2.36 6.25
CA TYR A 105 -0.21 -2.13 6.30
C TYR A 105 0.31 -2.54 7.66
N SER A 106 1.43 -3.26 7.72
CA SER A 106 1.99 -3.76 8.97
C SER A 106 3.52 -3.76 8.96
N ALA A 107 4.11 -4.32 10.02
CA ALA A 107 5.56 -4.37 10.22
C ALA A 107 6.20 -2.97 10.18
N PHE A 108 5.53 -2.02 10.82
CA PHE A 108 6.08 -0.70 11.13
C PHE A 108 7.18 -0.84 12.20
N ASP A 109 8.26 -0.06 12.05
CA ASP A 109 9.28 0.07 13.09
C ASP A 109 8.80 1.00 14.19
N SER A 110 8.63 0.47 15.41
CA SER A 110 8.16 1.24 16.57
C SER A 110 9.15 2.29 17.06
N LYS A 111 10.37 2.32 16.52
CA LYS A 111 11.38 3.35 16.83
C LYS A 111 11.44 4.45 15.78
N ASN A 112 10.68 4.30 14.69
CA ASN A 112 10.62 5.29 13.65
C ASN A 112 9.55 6.32 13.98
N ASN A 113 9.99 7.57 14.17
CA ASN A 113 9.13 8.69 14.55
C ASN A 113 8.81 9.62 13.37
N ALA A 114 9.07 9.18 12.12
CA ALA A 114 8.61 9.91 10.95
C ALA A 114 7.08 9.85 10.85
N GLU A 115 6.44 10.95 10.45
CA GLU A 115 4.98 11.02 10.26
C GLU A 115 4.51 10.09 9.12
N TRP A 116 5.35 9.93 8.09
CA TRP A 116 5.08 9.10 6.92
C TRP A 116 6.19 8.08 6.73
N VAL A 117 5.81 6.82 6.52
CA VAL A 117 6.77 5.71 6.37
C VAL A 117 6.31 4.75 5.29
N VAL A 118 7.27 4.05 4.70
CA VAL A 118 7.00 2.92 3.81
C VAL A 118 6.84 1.68 4.70
N PRO A 119 5.67 1.03 4.72
CA PRO A 119 5.47 -0.16 5.55
C PRO A 119 6.23 -1.34 4.96
N THR A 120 6.70 -2.23 5.83
CA THR A 120 7.45 -3.41 5.37
C THR A 120 6.53 -4.47 4.76
N CYS A 121 5.22 -4.38 5.02
CA CYS A 121 4.24 -5.32 4.50
C CYS A 121 2.89 -4.67 4.18
N ILE A 122 2.28 -5.05 3.06
CA ILE A 122 0.90 -4.73 2.67
C ILE A 122 0.10 -6.01 2.44
N LEU A 123 -0.98 -6.18 3.20
CA LEU A 123 -1.92 -7.29 3.09
C LEU A 123 -3.23 -6.82 2.48
N TYR A 124 -3.57 -7.34 1.31
CA TYR A 124 -4.91 -7.20 0.72
C TYR A 124 -5.82 -8.29 1.27
N ALA A 125 -6.40 -8.02 2.44
CA ALA A 125 -7.20 -8.98 3.17
C ALA A 125 -8.60 -9.14 2.55
N ARG A 126 -9.07 -10.39 2.47
CA ARG A 126 -10.42 -10.74 2.01
C ARG A 126 -10.96 -11.92 2.78
N TRP A 127 -12.18 -11.78 3.30
CA TRP A 127 -12.87 -12.85 4.04
C TRP A 127 -14.36 -12.87 3.72
N PRO A 128 -15.07 -14.00 3.90
CA PRO A 128 -16.53 -14.05 3.74
C PRO A 128 -17.22 -13.03 4.64
N SER A 129 -18.20 -12.28 4.12
CA SER A 129 -18.91 -11.24 4.89
C SER A 129 -19.70 -11.75 6.10
N SER A 130 -19.81 -13.08 6.25
CA SER A 130 -20.42 -13.75 7.40
C SER A 130 -19.43 -14.09 8.52
N TYR A 131 -18.14 -13.82 8.35
CA TYR A 131 -17.16 -14.07 9.41
C TYR A 131 -17.36 -13.09 10.57
N GLY A 132 -17.19 -13.64 11.78
CA GLY A 132 -17.06 -12.83 12.99
C GLY A 132 -15.68 -12.16 13.07
N ASP A 133 -15.35 -11.71 14.27
CA ASP A 133 -14.12 -10.97 14.55
C ASP A 133 -12.85 -11.72 14.13
N LEU A 134 -11.87 -10.93 13.70
CA LEU A 134 -10.54 -11.35 13.29
C LEU A 134 -9.49 -10.72 14.21
N ASP A 135 -8.36 -11.40 14.33
CA ASP A 135 -7.20 -10.98 15.10
C ASP A 135 -6.02 -10.79 14.14
N PHE A 136 -5.36 -9.63 14.22
CA PHE A 136 -4.08 -9.41 13.55
C PHE A 136 -2.95 -9.64 14.55
N VAL A 137 -2.19 -10.72 14.34
CA VAL A 137 -1.13 -11.16 15.24
C VAL A 137 0.05 -11.70 14.45
N ARG A 138 1.27 -11.30 14.85
CA ARG A 138 2.52 -11.76 14.21
C ARG A 138 2.53 -11.56 12.68
N ASN A 139 2.03 -10.42 12.19
CA ASN A 139 1.88 -10.11 10.77
C ASN A 139 0.95 -11.08 10.00
N ARG A 140 -0.09 -11.58 10.66
CA ARG A 140 -1.09 -12.46 10.03
C ARG A 140 -2.47 -12.04 10.48
N LEU A 141 -3.41 -12.02 9.55
CA LEU A 141 -4.83 -11.86 9.85
C LEU A 141 -5.45 -13.25 10.01
N MET A 142 -5.95 -13.54 11.20
CA MET A 142 -6.53 -14.85 11.51
C MET A 142 -7.88 -14.71 12.18
N ASN A 143 -8.68 -15.76 12.14
CA ASN A 143 -9.84 -15.85 13.01
C ASN A 143 -9.52 -16.67 14.26
N ARG A 144 -10.35 -16.53 15.30
CA ARG A 144 -10.15 -17.21 16.60
C ARG A 144 -10.16 -18.73 16.54
N HIS A 145 -10.78 -19.30 15.51
CA HIS A 145 -10.85 -20.75 15.31
C HIS A 145 -9.72 -21.28 14.41
N ASN A 146 -8.79 -20.43 13.98
CA ASN A 146 -7.65 -20.76 13.10
C ASN A 146 -8.04 -21.46 11.78
N ASN A 147 -9.27 -21.28 11.30
CA ASN A 147 -9.71 -21.79 9.99
C ASN A 147 -9.58 -20.74 8.88
N TYR A 148 -9.17 -19.52 9.25
CA TYR A 148 -8.76 -18.44 8.37
C TYR A 148 -7.44 -17.90 8.86
N ASP A 149 -6.47 -17.84 7.96
CA ASP A 149 -5.12 -17.36 8.21
C ASP A 149 -4.56 -16.79 6.91
N GLN A 150 -4.37 -15.49 6.89
CA GLN A 150 -3.77 -14.77 5.78
C GLN A 150 -2.47 -14.10 6.28
N PRO A 151 -1.29 -14.67 5.96
CA PRO A 151 -0.03 -14.04 6.31
C PRO A 151 0.21 -12.78 5.46
N CYS A 152 0.79 -11.77 6.09
CA CYS A 152 1.41 -10.64 5.39
C CYS A 152 2.87 -11.03 5.15
N GLU A 153 3.18 -11.46 3.93
CA GLU A 153 4.53 -11.88 3.57
C GLU A 153 5.43 -10.66 3.26
N MET A 154 6.69 -10.67 3.70
CA MET A 154 7.61 -9.53 3.50
C MET A 154 8.03 -9.27 2.04
N ASN A 155 7.58 -10.10 1.10
CA ASN A 155 7.69 -9.90 -0.35
C ASN A 155 6.54 -9.03 -0.89
N GLU A 156 5.45 -8.87 -0.14
CA GLU A 156 4.35 -7.94 -0.42
C GLU A 156 4.75 -6.55 0.09
N ARG A 157 5.76 -5.96 -0.55
CA ARG A 157 6.21 -4.60 -0.27
C ARG A 157 5.46 -3.61 -1.13
N THR A 158 5.34 -2.40 -0.61
CA THR A 158 4.86 -1.24 -1.36
C THR A 158 5.91 -0.15 -1.26
N ASP A 159 6.03 0.68 -2.29
CA ASP A 159 6.79 1.94 -2.23
C ASP A 159 5.89 3.12 -1.80
N LEU A 160 4.64 2.81 -1.44
CA LEU A 160 3.67 3.80 -0.99
C LEU A 160 4.02 4.27 0.42
N LEU A 161 4.15 5.59 0.57
CA LEU A 161 4.17 6.23 1.88
C LEU A 161 2.77 6.20 2.49
N VAL A 162 2.68 5.76 3.74
CA VAL A 162 1.44 5.76 4.53
C VAL A 162 1.68 6.47 5.86
N PRO A 163 0.61 6.97 6.53
CA PRO A 163 0.74 7.54 7.86
C PRO A 163 1.32 6.50 8.82
N ASN A 164 2.34 6.90 9.58
CA ASN A 164 2.96 6.05 10.57
C ASN A 164 2.08 5.96 11.82
N PRO A 165 1.53 4.78 12.15
CA PRO A 165 0.65 4.66 13.31
C PRO A 165 1.38 4.90 14.64
N TYR A 166 2.73 4.84 14.67
CA TYR A 166 3.51 5.16 15.85
C TYR A 166 3.73 6.66 16.09
N TYR A 167 3.56 7.50 15.06
CA TYR A 167 3.80 8.95 15.18
C TYR A 167 2.87 9.60 16.21
N ASP A 168 1.57 9.32 16.15
CA ASP A 168 0.59 9.84 17.11
C ASP A 168 0.53 9.00 18.40
N TYR A 169 0.93 7.74 18.34
CA TYR A 169 0.90 6.83 19.48
C TYR A 169 1.78 7.33 20.62
N ASP A 170 3.02 7.70 20.30
CA ASP A 170 3.98 8.21 21.28
C ASP A 170 3.53 9.55 21.87
N ASN A 171 2.78 10.35 21.13
CA ASN A 171 2.24 11.62 21.62
C ASN A 171 1.05 11.44 22.57
N LYS A 172 0.30 10.34 22.45
CA LYS A 172 -0.90 10.06 23.28
C LYS A 172 -0.60 9.33 24.59
N HIS A 173 0.57 8.71 24.71
CA HIS A 173 0.93 7.83 25.83
C HIS A 173 2.20 8.26 26.59
N GLN A 174 2.67 9.50 26.37
CA GLN A 174 3.64 10.19 27.25
C GLN A 174 2.95 10.72 28.50
#